data_AF-A0A920EK39-F1
#
_entry.id   AF-A0A920EK39-F1
#
_cell.length_a   1.000
_cell.length_b   1.000
_cell.length_c   1.000
_cell.angle_alpha   90.00
_cell.angle_beta   90.00
_cell.angle_gamma   90.00
#
_symmetry.space_group_name_H-M   'P 1'
#
loop_
_entity.id
_entity.type
_entity.pdbx_description
1 polymer ?
#
loop_
_entity_poly.entity_id
_entity_poly.type
_entity_poly.pdbx_seq_one_letter_code
_entity_poly.pdbx_strand_id
1 'polypeptide(L)' 'MAQDNGLLIRTVAGSSIGICPPLIISKNQVDELVDKLGDALDKTFEYCKTYKLLT' A
#
# COMPACT_ATOMS: atom_id res chain seq x y z
N MET A 1 -1.25 1.07 8.53
CA MET A 1 -1.20 1.83 7.26
C MET A 1 0.10 1.47 6.53
N ALA A 2 0.28 1.85 5.25
CA ALA A 2 1.42 1.39 4.45
C ALA A 2 2.79 1.83 4.99
N GLN A 3 2.87 3.03 5.57
CA GLN A 3 4.07 3.56 6.21
C GLN A 3 4.51 2.70 7.41
N ASP A 4 3.55 2.19 8.17
CA ASP A 4 3.82 1.29 9.32
C ASP A 4 4.37 -0.07 8.88
N ASN A 5 4.05 -0.48 7.65
CA ASN A 5 4.59 -1.70 7.03
C ASN A 5 5.94 -1.45 6.34
N GLY A 6 6.53 -0.25 6.49
CA GLY A 6 7.83 0.11 5.91
C GLY A 6 7.77 0.48 4.42
N LEU A 7 6.59 0.81 3.88
CA LEU A 7 6.43 1.24 2.50
C LEU A 7 6.32 2.76 2.38
N LEU A 8 7.21 3.35 1.59
CA LEU A 8 7.10 4.73 1.14
C LEU A 8 6.28 4.77 -0.15
N ILE A 9 5.01 5.15 -0.03
CA ILE A 9 4.08 5.31 -1.16
C ILE A 9 3.55 6.74 -1.22
N ARG A 10 3.16 7.18 -2.42
CA ARG A 10 2.58 8.52 -2.64
C ARG A 10 1.16 8.41 -3.18
N THR A 11 0.26 9.20 -2.62
CA THR A 11 -1.06 9.43 -3.23
C THR A 11 -0.92 10.25 -4.50
N VAL A 12 -1.44 9.74 -5.60
CA VAL A 12 -1.46 10.39 -6.92
C VAL A 12 -2.93 10.60 -7.31
N ALA A 13 -3.23 11.74 -7.93
CA ALA A 13 -4.58 12.07 -8.41
C ALA A 13 -5.69 11.89 -7.35
N GLY A 14 -5.38 12.14 -6.08
CA GLY A 14 -6.33 12.13 -4.95
C GLY A 14 -6.76 10.76 -4.43
N SER A 15 -6.83 9.73 -5.29
CA SER A 15 -7.35 8.39 -4.92
C SER A 15 -6.50 7.22 -5.42
N SER A 16 -5.42 7.47 -6.16
CA SER A 16 -4.53 6.42 -6.65
C SER A 16 -3.25 6.34 -5.82
N ILE A 17 -2.66 5.15 -5.74
CA ILE A 17 -1.37 4.94 -5.07
C ILE A 17 -0.29 4.78 -6.14
N GLY A 18 0.70 5.68 -6.11
CA GLY A 18 1.90 5.60 -6.94
C GLY A 18 3.03 4.92 -6.20
N ILE A 19 3.68 3.95 -6.86
CA ILE A 19 4.84 3.22 -6.36
C ILE A 19 6.00 3.46 -7.33
N CYS A 20 7.10 4.00 -6.82
CA CYS A 20 8.31 4.25 -7.61
C CYS A 20 9.52 3.58 -6.94
N PRO A 21 9.68 2.26 -7.08
CA PRO A 21 10.85 1.58 -6.54
C PRO A 21 12.12 1.99 -7.31
N PRO A 22 13.32 1.86 -6.70
CA PRO A 22 14.58 2.04 -7.41
C PRO A 22 14.71 1.08 -8.60
N LEU A 23 15.36 1.50 -9.68
CA LEU A 23 15.57 0.64 -10.88
C LEU A 23 16.42 -0.61 -10.61
N ILE A 24 17.18 -0.61 -9.51
CA ILE A 24 18.02 -1.73 -9.07
C ILE A 24 17.27 -2.80 -8.27
N ILE A 25 15.95 -2.67 -8.10
CA ILE A 25 15.14 -3.61 -7.30
C ILE A 25 15.19 -5.03 -7.87
N SER A 26 15.31 -6.02 -6.99
CA SER A 26 15.25 -7.44 -7.35
C SER A 26 13.81 -7.97 -7.35
N LYS A 27 13.59 -9.12 -8.01
CA LYS A 27 12.27 -9.76 -8.05
C LYS A 27 11.71 -10.03 -6.65
N ASN A 28 12.51 -10.58 -5.74
CA ASN A 28 12.08 -10.86 -4.37
C ASN A 28 11.66 -9.60 -3.61
N GLN A 29 12.31 -8.46 -3.87
CA GLN A 29 11.94 -7.18 -3.26
C GLN A 29 10.64 -6.62 -3.86
N VAL A 30 10.34 -6.92 -5.12
CA VAL A 30 9.04 -6.60 -5.73
C VAL A 30 7.94 -7.42 -5.05
N ASP A 31 8.18 -8.71 -4.83
CA ASP A 31 7.23 -9.59 -4.14
C ASP A 31 6.97 -9.08 -2.70
N GLU A 32 8.03 -8.78 -1.93
CA GLU A 32 7.92 -8.20 -0.59
C GLU A 32 7.15 -6.86 -0.58
N LEU A 33 7.36 -6.03 -1.60
CA LEU A 33 6.66 -4.75 -1.74
C LEU A 33 5.15 -4.95 -1.93
N VAL A 34 4.77 -5.90 -2.79
CA VAL A 34 3.37 -6.22 -3.07
C VAL A 34 2.69 -6.83 -1.85
N ASP A 35 3.37 -7.73 -1.14
CA ASP A 35 2.85 -8.34 0.09
C ASP A 35 2.56 -7.28 1.16
N LYS A 36 3.53 -6.40 1.42
CA LYS A 36 3.36 -5.29 2.39
C LYS A 36 2.26 -4.32 2.00
N LEU A 37 2.05 -4.12 0.70
CA LEU A 37 0.97 -3.28 0.17
C LEU A 37 -0.39 -3.96 0.40
N GLY A 38 -0.47 -5.27 0.16
CA GLY A 38 -1.64 -6.09 0.49
C GLY A 38 -2.05 -5.94 1.95
N ASP A 39 -1.11 -6.17 2.87
CA ASP A 39 -1.34 -6.01 4.32
C ASP A 39 -1.83 -4.60 4.69
N ALA A 40 -1.33 -3.57 3.99
CA ALA A 40 -1.73 -2.19 4.24
C ALA A 40 -3.16 -1.91 3.74
N LEU A 41 -3.53 -2.48 2.59
CA LEU A 41 -4.87 -2.37 2.03
C LEU A 41 -5.88 -3.14 2.87
N ASP A 42 -5.55 -4.32 3.38
CA ASP A 42 -6.44 -5.10 4.27
C ASP A 42 -6.74 -4.33 5.57
N LYS A 43 -5.71 -3.75 6.21
CA LYS A 43 -5.90 -2.87 7.37
C LYS A 43 -6.77 -1.66 7.02
N THR A 44 -6.60 -1.09 5.84
CA THR A 44 -7.41 0.04 5.36
C THR A 44 -8.85 -0.38 5.10
N PHE A 45 -9.08 -1.58 4.57
CA PHE A 45 -10.40 -2.13 4.31
C PHE A 45 -11.16 -2.37 5.62
N GLU A 46 -10.52 -2.97 6.63
CA GLU A 46 -11.12 -3.17 7.95
C GLU A 46 -11.41 -1.84 8.65
N TYR A 47 -10.54 -0.84 8.49
CA TYR A 47 -10.82 0.53 8.94
C TYR A 47 -12.08 1.09 8.25
N CYS A 48 -12.16 1.01 6.92
CA CYS A 48 -13.32 1.50 6.17
C CYS A 48 -14.62 0.78 6.57
N LYS A 49 -14.57 -0.53 6.84
CA LYS A 49 -15.72 -1.29 7.36
C LYS A 49 -16.15 -0.80 8.73
N THR A 50 -15.20 -0.65 9.66
CA THR A 50 -15.46 -0.22 11.05
C THR A 50 -16.15 1.13 11.09
N TYR A 51 -15.72 2.07 10.24
CA TYR A 51 -16.24 3.44 10.20
C TYR A 51 -17.30 3.67 9.12
N LYS A 52 -17.79 2.61 8.45
CA LYS A 52 -18.83 2.68 7.40
C LYS A 52 -18.49 3.66 6.26
N LEU A 53 -17.25 3.58 5.78
CA LEU A 53 -16.73 4.40 4.68
C LEU A 53 -16.85 3.71 3.32
N LEU A 54 -17.37 2.47 3.29
CA LEU A 54 -17.64 1.72 2.06
C LEU A 54 -19.08 2.00 1.63
N THR A 55 -19.25 2.38 0.36
CA THR A 55 -20.56 2.63 -0.28
C THR A 55 -21.10 1.37 -0.93
#